data_AF-A0A0J9TDQ1-F1
#
_entry.id   AF-A0A0J9TDQ1-F1
#
_cell.length_a   1.000
_cell.length_b   1.000
_cell.length_c   1.000
_cell.angle_alpha   90.00
_cell.angle_beta   90.00
_cell.angle_gamma   90.00
#
_symmetry.space_group_name_H-M   'P 1'
#
loop_
_entity.id
_entity.type
_entity.pdbx_description
1 polymer ?
#
loop_
_entity_poly.entity_id
_entity_poly.type
_entity_poly.pdbx_seq_one_letter_code
_entity_poly.pdbx_strand_id
1 'polypeptide(L)'
;MDYYKCHDTFQNATLCGPYFYEEFNKVRSTFNSSTTEHLEKIKSIEDPILRHVALYLVDNFEESKQYFRKDGTRNNNIACQMLNRWLDQRKSFYTHADKCTANVDLWEKTINPIWKMLNKNNDCERKEIYAINAYIPKELLPPTCYKYVPENYKCTYPLDLFKRSLNIRCPEIYEQCSNCKKKNYLSELTASEKHTVLATCPSTDTSKTHSSSELQTSCVECPSEIITISLSVCVTFFATLFILLFLYKVIQTF
;
A
#
# COMPACT_ATOMS: atom_id res chain seq x y z
N MET A 1 -27.63 -28.18 -11.48
CA MET A 1 -26.96 -28.50 -10.21
C MET A 1 -26.67 -27.17 -9.55
N ASP A 2 -27.35 -26.87 -8.45
CA ASP A 2 -27.30 -25.56 -7.81
C ASP A 2 -25.95 -25.43 -7.08
N TYR A 3 -24.99 -24.74 -7.70
CA TYR A 3 -23.57 -24.68 -7.26
C TYR A 3 -23.40 -24.02 -5.88
N TYR A 4 -24.48 -23.44 -5.34
CA TYR A 4 -24.54 -22.71 -4.09
C TYR A 4 -25.03 -23.55 -2.90
N LYS A 5 -25.51 -24.78 -3.12
CA LYS A 5 -26.09 -25.58 -2.03
C LYS A 5 -25.08 -26.57 -1.46
N CYS A 6 -24.81 -26.49 -0.15
CA CYS A 6 -24.10 -27.55 0.57
C CYS A 6 -24.81 -28.89 0.28
N HIS A 7 -24.07 -29.93 -0.10
CA HIS A 7 -24.65 -31.28 -0.19
C HIS A 7 -25.30 -31.63 1.15
N ASP A 8 -26.41 -32.38 1.17
CA ASP A 8 -27.17 -32.65 2.39
C ASP A 8 -26.30 -33.26 3.51
N THR A 9 -25.32 -34.07 3.13
CA THR A 9 -24.29 -34.67 4.01
C THR A 9 -23.32 -33.66 4.65
N PHE A 10 -23.22 -32.44 4.10
CA PHE A 10 -22.28 -31.39 4.48
C PHE A 10 -22.97 -30.09 4.88
N GLN A 11 -24.25 -30.12 5.26
CA GLN A 11 -24.99 -28.91 5.66
C GLN A 11 -24.43 -28.23 6.94
N ASN A 12 -23.64 -28.93 7.77
CA ASN A 12 -22.93 -28.29 8.88
C ASN A 12 -21.79 -27.40 8.33
N ALA A 13 -21.73 -26.14 8.79
CA ALA A 13 -20.68 -25.17 8.47
C ALA A 13 -19.28 -25.77 8.43
N THR A 14 -18.91 -26.63 9.39
CA THR A 14 -17.60 -27.30 9.48
C THR A 14 -17.19 -28.05 8.20
N LEU A 15 -18.16 -28.56 7.45
CA LEU A 15 -17.94 -29.37 6.25
C LEU A 15 -18.41 -28.66 4.96
N CYS A 16 -19.00 -27.47 5.05
CA CYS A 16 -19.53 -26.78 3.88
C CYS A 16 -18.54 -25.76 3.28
N GLY A 17 -17.95 -26.11 2.14
CA GLY A 17 -17.12 -25.20 1.35
C GLY A 17 -17.85 -23.95 0.83
N PRO A 18 -19.03 -24.09 0.20
CA PRO A 18 -19.84 -22.95 -0.25
C PRO A 18 -20.14 -21.91 0.85
N TYR A 19 -20.43 -22.35 2.07
CA TYR A 19 -20.66 -21.47 3.22
C TYR A 19 -19.45 -20.56 3.48
N PHE A 20 -18.25 -21.13 3.65
CA PHE A 20 -17.05 -20.32 3.88
C PHE A 20 -16.67 -19.46 2.67
N TYR A 21 -16.94 -19.92 1.45
CA TYR A 21 -16.73 -19.12 0.26
C TYR A 21 -17.57 -17.84 0.28
N GLU A 22 -18.85 -17.95 0.66
CA GLU A 22 -19.75 -16.80 0.81
C GLU A 22 -19.29 -15.88 1.95
N GLU A 23 -19.04 -16.44 3.14
CA GLU A 23 -18.64 -15.65 4.31
C GLU A 23 -17.32 -14.89 4.09
N PHE A 24 -16.32 -15.51 3.48
CA PHE A 24 -15.02 -14.85 3.25
C PHE A 24 -15.05 -13.81 2.13
N ASN A 25 -16.00 -13.89 1.19
CA ASN A 25 -16.14 -12.91 0.10
C ASN A 25 -17.22 -11.86 0.35
N LYS A 26 -17.92 -11.92 1.48
CA LYS A 26 -18.91 -10.94 1.87
C LYS A 26 -18.29 -9.55 1.97
N VAL A 27 -18.94 -8.55 1.35
CA VAL A 27 -18.57 -7.14 1.53
C VAL A 27 -19.04 -6.70 2.91
N ARG A 28 -18.10 -6.34 3.78
CA ARG A 28 -18.37 -5.97 5.18
C ARG A 28 -18.48 -4.45 5.32
N SER A 29 -19.51 -4.01 6.02
CA SER A 29 -19.64 -2.62 6.49
C SER A 29 -19.06 -2.43 7.90
N THR A 30 -18.88 -3.52 8.65
CA THR A 30 -18.36 -3.53 10.01
C THR A 30 -17.35 -4.67 10.21
N PHE A 31 -16.40 -4.48 11.11
CA PHE A 31 -15.40 -5.48 11.50
C PHE A 31 -15.39 -5.58 13.01
N ASN A 32 -15.76 -6.74 13.54
CA ASN A 32 -16.00 -6.91 14.97
C ASN A 32 -14.96 -7.80 15.64
N SER A 33 -14.16 -8.53 14.86
CA SER A 33 -13.28 -9.57 15.40
C SER A 33 -11.83 -9.10 15.59
N SER A 34 -11.54 -7.82 15.35
CA SER A 34 -10.19 -7.27 15.48
C SER A 34 -9.89 -6.80 16.91
N THR A 35 -8.79 -7.28 17.49
CA THR A 35 -8.26 -6.78 18.77
C THR A 35 -7.49 -5.46 18.56
N THR A 36 -7.19 -4.74 19.64
CA THR A 36 -6.33 -3.54 19.57
C THR A 36 -4.95 -3.87 18.98
N GLU A 37 -4.35 -5.02 19.33
CA GLU A 37 -3.08 -5.47 18.77
C GLU A 37 -3.17 -5.67 17.24
N HIS A 38 -4.26 -6.29 16.77
CA HIS A 38 -4.50 -6.48 15.33
C HIS A 38 -4.60 -5.13 14.61
N LEU A 39 -5.37 -4.20 15.17
CA LEU A 39 -5.60 -2.88 14.58
C LEU A 39 -4.32 -2.04 14.52
N GLU A 40 -3.48 -2.06 15.55
CA GLU A 40 -2.19 -1.35 15.51
C GLU A 40 -1.26 -1.91 14.43
N LYS A 41 -1.22 -3.24 14.26
CA LYS A 41 -0.44 -3.85 13.19
C LYS A 41 -0.99 -3.49 11.80
N ILE A 42 -2.31 -3.51 11.62
CA ILE A 42 -2.96 -3.13 10.36
C ILE A 42 -2.73 -1.64 10.04
N LYS A 43 -2.81 -0.75 11.03
CA LYS A 43 -2.57 0.70 10.85
C LYS A 43 -1.18 1.00 10.30
N SER A 44 -0.18 0.19 10.68
CA SER A 44 1.20 0.34 10.18
C SER A 44 1.40 -0.06 8.71
N ILE A 45 0.40 -0.66 8.06
CA ILE A 45 0.49 -1.05 6.64
C ILE A 45 0.18 0.18 5.78
N GLU A 46 1.17 0.65 5.01
CA GLU A 46 1.05 1.84 4.15
C GLU A 46 0.18 1.60 2.91
N ASP A 47 0.33 0.44 2.27
CA ASP A 47 -0.44 0.09 1.08
C ASP A 47 -1.93 -0.10 1.43
N PRO A 48 -2.84 0.69 0.83
CA PRO A 48 -4.25 0.65 1.18
C PRO A 48 -4.93 -0.68 0.80
N ILE A 49 -4.47 -1.35 -0.25
CA ILE A 49 -5.01 -2.66 -0.66
C ILE A 49 -4.59 -3.71 0.37
N LEU A 50 -3.30 -3.76 0.72
CA LEU A 50 -2.81 -4.70 1.73
C LEU A 50 -3.39 -4.43 3.11
N ARG A 51 -3.64 -3.17 3.47
CA ARG A 51 -4.35 -2.81 4.70
C ARG A 51 -5.76 -3.40 4.74
N HIS A 52 -6.50 -3.33 3.63
CA HIS A 52 -7.82 -3.96 3.53
C HIS A 52 -7.73 -5.49 3.56
N VAL A 53 -6.79 -6.08 2.83
CA VAL A 53 -6.58 -7.54 2.87
C VAL A 53 -6.26 -8.01 4.29
N ALA A 54 -5.41 -7.30 5.03
CA ALA A 54 -5.07 -7.62 6.41
C ALA A 54 -6.29 -7.52 7.35
N LEU A 55 -7.12 -6.48 7.19
CA LEU A 55 -8.34 -6.31 7.97
C LEU A 55 -9.33 -7.47 7.76
N TYR A 56 -9.59 -7.83 6.51
CA TYR A 56 -10.43 -8.98 6.18
C TYR A 56 -9.82 -10.30 6.63
N LEU A 57 -8.49 -10.46 6.54
CA LEU A 57 -7.82 -11.67 6.98
C LEU A 57 -8.02 -11.89 8.49
N VAL A 58 -7.86 -10.85 9.30
CA VAL A 58 -8.10 -10.93 10.75
C VAL A 58 -9.55 -11.34 11.02
N ASP A 59 -10.51 -10.64 10.42
CA ASP A 59 -11.93 -10.90 10.69
C ASP A 59 -12.36 -12.30 10.24
N ASN A 60 -11.98 -12.69 9.02
CA ASN A 60 -12.27 -14.03 8.49
C ASN A 60 -11.60 -15.14 9.33
N PHE A 61 -10.37 -14.94 9.79
CA PHE A 61 -9.68 -15.91 10.63
C PHE A 61 -10.38 -16.07 11.97
N GLU A 62 -10.67 -14.97 12.65
CA GLU A 62 -11.25 -14.97 14.00
C GLU A 62 -12.67 -15.54 14.04
N GLU A 63 -13.50 -15.24 13.03
CA GLU A 63 -14.85 -15.80 12.94
C GLU A 63 -14.86 -17.30 12.62
N SER A 64 -13.91 -17.76 11.81
CA SER A 64 -13.86 -19.14 11.34
C SER A 64 -12.99 -20.07 12.19
N LYS A 65 -12.20 -19.54 13.13
CA LYS A 65 -11.25 -20.33 13.94
C LYS A 65 -11.88 -21.49 14.70
N GLN A 66 -13.14 -21.33 15.12
CA GLN A 66 -13.91 -22.37 15.79
C GLN A 66 -14.15 -23.63 14.93
N TYR A 67 -14.02 -23.50 13.61
CA TYR A 67 -14.17 -24.58 12.63
C TYR A 67 -12.83 -25.15 12.17
N PHE A 68 -11.72 -24.59 12.63
CA PHE A 68 -10.39 -25.11 12.31
C PHE A 68 -10.13 -26.41 13.06
N ARG A 69 -9.43 -27.31 12.38
CA ARG A 69 -8.96 -28.56 12.97
C ARG A 69 -7.45 -28.53 12.99
N LYS A 70 -6.88 -28.54 14.19
CA LYS A 70 -5.45 -28.74 14.41
C LYS A 70 -5.01 -30.02 13.71
N ASP A 71 -3.88 -29.95 13.02
CA ASP A 71 -3.34 -31.04 12.18
C ASP A 71 -4.30 -31.53 11.08
N GLY A 72 -5.33 -30.71 10.78
CA GLY A 72 -6.29 -30.97 9.72
C GLY A 72 -5.62 -30.87 8.36
N THR A 73 -5.85 -31.87 7.52
CA THR A 73 -5.52 -31.82 6.10
C THR A 73 -6.49 -30.91 5.35
N ARG A 74 -6.12 -30.57 4.12
CA ARG A 74 -6.99 -29.84 3.19
C ARG A 74 -8.38 -30.47 3.02
N ASN A 75 -8.50 -31.79 3.15
CA ASN A 75 -9.74 -32.51 2.88
C ASN A 75 -10.68 -32.62 4.10
N ASN A 76 -10.19 -32.36 5.31
CA ASN A 76 -10.97 -32.49 6.54
C ASN A 76 -10.96 -31.21 7.41
N ASN A 77 -10.35 -30.12 6.93
CA ASN A 77 -10.37 -28.77 7.51
C ASN A 77 -10.82 -27.75 6.46
N ILE A 78 -12.11 -27.82 6.11
CA ILE A 78 -12.70 -27.04 5.00
C ILE A 78 -12.62 -25.53 5.24
N ALA A 79 -12.85 -25.07 6.48
CA ALA A 79 -12.73 -23.67 6.85
C ALA A 79 -11.33 -23.10 6.55
N CYS A 80 -10.29 -23.78 7.05
CA CYS A 80 -8.90 -23.41 6.80
C CYS A 80 -8.53 -23.50 5.31
N GLN A 81 -9.02 -24.52 4.60
CA GLN A 81 -8.81 -24.65 3.16
C GLN A 81 -9.41 -23.45 2.40
N MET A 82 -10.65 -23.07 2.72
CA MET A 82 -11.32 -21.96 2.03
C MET A 82 -10.64 -20.63 2.37
N LEU A 83 -10.14 -20.45 3.59
CA LEU A 83 -9.40 -19.25 3.98
C LEU A 83 -8.06 -19.15 3.24
N ASN A 84 -7.32 -20.25 3.12
CA ASN A 84 -6.10 -20.31 2.31
C ASN A 84 -6.39 -19.98 0.84
N ARG A 85 -7.46 -20.54 0.27
CA ARG A 85 -7.86 -20.26 -1.11
C ARG A 85 -8.23 -18.79 -1.32
N TRP A 86 -8.97 -18.21 -0.37
CA TRP A 86 -9.31 -16.78 -0.38
C TRP A 86 -8.04 -15.92 -0.35
N LEU A 87 -7.10 -16.25 0.53
CA LEU A 87 -5.85 -15.50 0.67
C LEU A 87 -4.96 -15.63 -0.58
N ASP A 88 -4.87 -16.83 -1.16
CA ASP A 88 -4.14 -17.08 -2.40
C ASP A 88 -4.70 -16.26 -3.57
N GLN A 89 -6.04 -16.15 -3.68
CA GLN A 89 -6.67 -15.35 -4.73
C GLN A 89 -6.28 -13.87 -4.59
N ARG A 90 -6.30 -13.33 -3.36
CA ARG A 90 -5.90 -11.94 -3.10
C ARG A 90 -4.41 -11.72 -3.39
N LYS A 91 -3.54 -12.67 -3.02
CA LYS A 91 -2.11 -12.63 -3.38
C LYS A 91 -1.94 -12.63 -4.90
N SER A 92 -2.62 -13.53 -5.61
CA SER A 92 -2.53 -13.65 -7.06
C SER A 92 -2.89 -12.33 -7.76
N PHE A 93 -3.98 -11.68 -7.35
CA PHE A 93 -4.37 -10.38 -7.90
C PHE A 93 -3.36 -9.28 -7.58
N TYR A 94 -2.89 -9.22 -6.33
CA TYR A 94 -1.98 -8.17 -5.91
C TYR A 94 -0.59 -8.28 -6.56
N THR A 95 -0.09 -9.50 -6.74
CA THR A 95 1.26 -9.79 -7.24
C THR A 95 1.31 -10.10 -8.73
N HIS A 96 0.16 -10.09 -9.40
CA HIS A 96 -0.01 -10.60 -10.76
C HIS A 96 0.56 -12.02 -10.89
N ALA A 97 0.12 -12.92 -10.01
CA ALA A 97 0.61 -14.29 -9.88
C ALA A 97 2.15 -14.36 -9.77
N ASP A 98 2.69 -13.60 -8.82
CA ASP A 98 4.12 -13.46 -8.53
C ASP A 98 4.99 -12.87 -9.67
N LYS A 99 4.40 -12.36 -10.76
CA LYS A 99 5.15 -11.67 -11.82
C LYS A 99 5.58 -10.25 -11.44
N CYS A 100 5.01 -9.68 -10.39
CA CYS A 100 5.40 -8.38 -9.84
C CYS A 100 6.20 -8.56 -8.54
N THR A 101 7.53 -8.66 -8.67
CA THR A 101 8.46 -8.94 -7.56
C THR A 101 8.31 -7.96 -6.39
N ALA A 102 8.21 -6.65 -6.65
CA ALA A 102 8.00 -5.63 -5.61
C ALA A 102 6.74 -5.90 -4.76
N ASN A 103 5.66 -6.35 -5.42
CA ASN A 103 4.39 -6.64 -4.77
C ASN A 103 4.45 -7.96 -3.99
N VAL A 104 5.20 -8.95 -4.48
CA VAL A 104 5.49 -10.18 -3.71
C VAL A 104 6.22 -9.80 -2.43
N ASP A 105 7.26 -8.99 -2.53
CA ASP A 105 8.05 -8.52 -1.39
C ASP A 105 7.21 -7.76 -0.36
N LEU A 106 6.29 -6.91 -0.83
CA LEU A 106 5.40 -6.16 0.07
C LEU A 106 4.38 -7.08 0.74
N TRP A 107 3.82 -8.04 0.00
CA TRP A 107 2.93 -9.07 0.55
C TRP A 107 3.62 -9.87 1.67
N GLU A 108 4.86 -10.31 1.43
CA GLU A 108 5.63 -11.08 2.41
C GLU A 108 5.96 -10.29 3.68
N LYS A 109 6.24 -8.99 3.56
CA LYS A 109 6.51 -8.11 4.72
C LYS A 109 5.27 -7.77 5.53
N THR A 110 4.09 -7.84 4.93
CA THR A 110 2.84 -7.33 5.53
C THR A 110 1.90 -8.47 5.91
N ILE A 111 1.40 -9.23 4.94
CA ILE A 111 0.35 -10.23 5.14
C ILE A 111 0.89 -11.50 5.82
N ASN A 112 2.09 -11.96 5.47
CA ASN A 112 2.65 -13.17 6.10
C ASN A 112 2.85 -13.01 7.62
N PRO A 113 3.36 -11.88 8.14
CA PRO A 113 3.37 -11.61 9.58
C PRO A 113 2.00 -11.62 10.24
N ILE A 114 0.97 -11.07 9.58
CA ILE A 114 -0.41 -11.09 10.10
C ILE A 114 -0.90 -12.54 10.22
N TRP A 115 -0.69 -13.37 9.19
CA TRP A 115 -1.03 -14.79 9.27
C TRP A 115 -0.35 -15.50 10.44
N LYS A 116 0.97 -15.31 10.58
CA LYS A 116 1.76 -15.92 11.68
C LYS A 116 1.26 -15.48 13.05
N MET A 117 0.87 -14.23 13.19
CA MET A 117 0.31 -13.68 14.43
C MET A 117 -1.03 -14.32 14.78
N LEU A 118 -1.91 -14.51 13.80
CA LEU A 118 -3.22 -15.14 13.99
C LEU A 118 -3.09 -16.64 14.27
N ASN A 119 -2.22 -17.32 13.53
CA ASN A 119 -2.05 -18.77 13.58
C ASN A 119 -0.97 -19.25 14.59
N LYS A 120 -0.83 -18.57 15.74
CA LYS A 120 0.17 -18.93 16.78
C LYS A 120 0.01 -20.38 17.29
N ASN A 121 -1.22 -20.88 17.36
CA ASN A 121 -1.51 -22.24 17.84
C ASN A 121 -1.40 -23.34 16.78
N ASN A 122 -1.10 -22.94 15.53
CA ASN A 122 -1.07 -23.82 14.37
C ASN A 122 -2.40 -24.55 14.08
N ASP A 123 -3.53 -23.86 14.30
CA ASP A 123 -4.88 -24.39 14.07
C ASP A 123 -5.23 -24.46 12.57
N CYS A 124 -4.61 -23.62 11.76
CA CYS A 124 -4.77 -23.57 10.31
C CYS A 124 -3.42 -23.41 9.60
N GLU A 125 -2.90 -24.48 8.99
CA GLU A 125 -1.64 -24.43 8.26
C GLU A 125 -1.77 -23.55 6.99
N ARG A 126 -0.83 -22.61 6.80
CA ARG A 126 -0.72 -21.84 5.56
C ARG A 126 -0.21 -22.73 4.44
N LYS A 127 -1.01 -22.93 3.38
CA LYS A 127 -0.60 -23.62 2.15
C LYS A 127 -0.95 -22.78 0.93
N GLU A 128 0.08 -22.28 0.27
CA GLU A 128 -0.07 -21.55 -0.99
C GLU A 128 -0.10 -22.53 -2.15
N ILE A 129 -1.22 -22.56 -2.87
CA ILE A 129 -1.45 -23.47 -4.01
C ILE A 129 -1.85 -22.69 -5.24
N TYR A 130 -2.64 -21.62 -5.08
CA TYR A 130 -3.30 -20.95 -6.21
C TYR A 130 -2.68 -19.63 -6.62
N ALA A 131 -1.90 -18.98 -5.76
CA ALA A 131 -1.43 -17.63 -6.02
C ALA A 131 -0.54 -17.55 -7.27
N ILE A 132 0.40 -18.49 -7.42
CA ILE A 132 1.41 -18.53 -8.49
C ILE A 132 0.89 -19.25 -9.76
N ASN A 133 -0.07 -20.16 -9.60
CA ASN A 133 -0.51 -21.07 -10.66
C ASN A 133 -1.57 -20.47 -11.59
N ALA A 134 -1.84 -19.16 -11.50
CA ALA A 134 -2.81 -18.52 -12.38
C ALA A 134 -2.27 -18.43 -13.82
N TYR A 135 -3.04 -18.97 -14.77
CA TYR A 135 -2.74 -18.80 -16.19
C TYR A 135 -3.01 -17.36 -16.61
N ILE A 136 -2.01 -16.71 -17.21
CA ILE A 136 -2.10 -15.36 -17.75
C ILE A 136 -1.85 -15.44 -19.26
N PRO A 137 -2.84 -15.07 -20.11
CA PRO A 137 -2.66 -14.97 -21.56
C PRO A 137 -1.43 -14.15 -21.94
N LYS A 138 -0.74 -14.56 -23.02
CA LYS A 138 0.54 -13.94 -23.43
C LYS A 138 0.37 -12.47 -23.82
N GLU A 139 -0.79 -12.11 -24.33
CA GLU A 139 -1.18 -10.77 -24.76
C GLU A 139 -1.26 -9.79 -23.58
N LEU A 140 -1.37 -10.29 -22.35
CA LEU A 140 -1.40 -9.51 -21.11
C LEU A 140 -0.02 -9.40 -20.46
N LEU A 141 1.07 -9.78 -21.16
CA LEU A 141 2.44 -9.74 -20.67
C LEU A 141 3.32 -8.77 -21.45
N PRO A 142 4.29 -8.09 -20.79
CA PRO A 142 4.55 -8.14 -19.34
C PRO A 142 3.48 -7.39 -18.53
N PRO A 143 3.27 -7.74 -17.25
CA PRO A 143 2.27 -7.06 -16.44
C PRO A 143 2.68 -5.61 -16.13
N THR A 144 1.69 -4.73 -16.11
CA THR A 144 1.84 -3.42 -15.47
C THR A 144 1.72 -3.59 -13.96
N CYS A 145 2.87 -3.66 -13.28
CA CYS A 145 2.90 -3.76 -11.83
C CYS A 145 2.51 -2.42 -11.20
N TYR A 146 1.47 -2.45 -10.36
CA TYR A 146 1.02 -1.26 -9.64
C TYR A 146 2.15 -0.75 -8.73
N LYS A 147 2.53 0.50 -8.91
CA LYS A 147 3.45 1.22 -8.03
C LYS A 147 2.62 2.15 -7.15
N TYR A 148 2.98 2.27 -5.88
CA TYR A 148 2.36 3.19 -4.91
C TYR A 148 2.35 4.65 -5.41
N VAL A 149 3.32 4.98 -6.28
CA VAL A 149 3.40 6.26 -6.97
C VAL A 149 3.11 6.04 -8.47
N PRO A 150 2.15 6.77 -9.07
CA PRO A 150 1.87 6.68 -10.51
C PRO A 150 3.14 6.90 -11.33
N GLU A 151 3.30 6.20 -12.45
CA GLU A 151 4.46 6.40 -13.35
C GLU A 151 4.57 7.86 -13.86
N ASN A 152 3.45 8.58 -13.85
CA ASN A 152 3.35 9.98 -14.25
C ASN A 152 3.37 10.95 -13.05
N TYR A 153 3.84 10.54 -11.88
CA TYR A 153 3.97 11.44 -10.74
C TYR A 153 4.96 12.55 -11.07
N LYS A 154 4.43 13.72 -11.42
CA LYS A 154 5.19 14.96 -11.48
C LYS A 154 5.40 15.43 -10.05
N CYS A 155 6.62 15.24 -9.55
CA CYS A 155 7.02 15.92 -8.33
C CYS A 155 6.99 17.44 -8.58
N THR A 156 6.15 18.16 -7.85
CA THR A 156 6.08 19.62 -7.86
C THR A 156 6.20 20.14 -6.44
N TYR A 157 7.02 21.17 -6.21
CA TYR A 157 7.14 21.77 -4.89
C TYR A 157 5.91 22.62 -4.58
N PRO A 158 5.24 22.43 -3.42
CA PRO A 158 4.11 23.27 -3.07
C PRO A 158 4.49 24.74 -2.81
N LEU A 159 5.74 25.07 -2.45
CA LEU A 159 6.23 26.45 -2.30
C LEU A 159 7.78 26.49 -2.24
N ASP A 160 8.41 27.54 -2.78
CA ASP A 160 9.87 27.80 -2.70
C ASP A 160 10.43 27.85 -1.27
N LEU A 161 9.56 28.03 -0.27
CA LEU A 161 9.93 27.96 1.16
C LEU A 161 10.56 26.62 1.53
N PHE A 162 10.16 25.53 0.86
CA PHE A 162 10.72 24.20 1.09
C PHE A 162 12.10 24.01 0.43
N LYS A 163 12.39 24.73 -0.67
CA LYS A 163 13.71 24.65 -1.34
C LYS A 163 14.84 25.13 -0.44
N ARG A 164 14.62 26.21 0.31
CA ARG A 164 15.60 26.72 1.29
C ARG A 164 15.79 25.74 2.46
N SER A 165 14.72 25.09 2.92
CA SER A 165 14.79 24.09 3.99
C SER A 165 15.51 22.82 3.54
N LEU A 166 15.31 22.39 2.29
CA LEU A 166 15.98 21.23 1.69
C LEU A 166 17.48 21.48 1.47
N ASN A 167 17.85 22.66 0.99
CA ASN A 167 19.27 23.03 0.83
C ASN A 167 20.05 22.99 2.15
N ILE A 168 19.38 23.18 3.28
CA ILE A 168 20.00 23.11 4.61
C ILE A 168 19.99 21.67 5.13
N ARG A 169 18.86 20.96 5.03
CA ARG A 169 18.72 19.61 5.61
C ARG A 169 19.38 18.51 4.79
N CYS A 170 19.41 18.61 3.46
CA CYS A 170 20.00 17.57 2.62
C CYS A 170 21.50 17.37 2.89
N PRO A 171 22.34 18.42 3.02
CA PRO A 171 23.72 18.26 3.46
C PRO A 171 23.88 17.56 4.82
N GLU A 172 23.04 17.91 5.81
CA GLU A 172 23.05 17.26 7.13
C GLU A 172 22.68 15.78 7.03
N ILE A 173 21.67 15.44 6.23
CA ILE A 173 21.26 14.06 5.95
C ILE A 173 22.39 13.30 5.24
N TYR A 174 23.03 13.89 4.23
CA TYR A 174 24.16 13.27 3.53
C TYR A 174 25.36 13.03 4.45
N GLU A 175 25.66 13.97 5.33
CA GLU A 175 26.73 13.85 6.31
C GLU A 175 26.43 12.72 7.31
N GLN A 176 25.20 12.65 7.82
CA GLN A 176 24.75 11.56 8.68
C GLN A 176 24.84 10.20 7.97
N CYS A 177 24.35 10.09 6.73
CA CYS A 177 24.48 8.86 5.93
C CYS A 177 25.95 8.47 5.72
N SER A 178 26.83 9.42 5.44
CA SER A 178 28.27 9.21 5.28
C SER A 178 28.92 8.73 6.58
N ASN A 179 28.55 9.30 7.72
CA ASN A 179 29.04 8.90 9.04
C ASN A 179 28.55 7.50 9.44
N CYS A 180 27.31 7.16 9.12
CA CYS A 180 26.78 5.80 9.31
C CYS A 180 27.52 4.77 8.43
N LYS A 181 27.84 5.14 7.18
CA LYS A 181 28.64 4.31 6.26
C LYS A 181 30.06 4.07 6.78
N LYS A 182 30.73 5.11 7.30
CA LYS A 182 32.09 5.01 7.87
C LYS A 182 32.17 4.10 9.10
N LYS A 183 31.10 4.05 9.89
CA LYS A 183 31.04 3.22 11.10
C LYS A 183 30.58 1.77 10.83
N ASN A 184 30.48 1.34 9.57
CA ASN A 184 29.95 0.03 9.16
C ASN A 184 28.54 -0.27 9.71
N TYR A 185 27.76 0.78 10.01
CA TYR A 185 26.36 0.66 10.39
C TYR A 185 25.41 0.69 9.18
N LEU A 186 25.95 0.76 7.96
CA LEU A 186 25.18 0.61 6.73
C LEU A 186 25.54 -0.71 6.05
N SER A 187 24.58 -1.63 5.99
CA SER A 187 24.49 -2.56 4.87
C SER A 187 24.57 -1.77 3.57
N GLU A 188 25.25 -2.31 2.56
CA GLU A 188 25.40 -1.69 1.24
C GLU A 188 24.10 -1.03 0.75
N LEU A 189 24.21 0.25 0.41
CA LEU A 189 23.20 1.01 -0.32
C LEU A 189 23.15 0.45 -1.76
N THR A 190 22.52 -0.70 -1.95
CA THR A 190 21.82 -1.01 -3.19
C THR A 190 20.53 -0.20 -3.20
N ALA A 191 20.34 0.63 -4.22
CA ALA A 191 19.12 1.38 -4.37
C ALA A 191 17.90 0.43 -4.43
N SER A 192 16.94 0.68 -3.54
CA SER A 192 15.51 0.33 -3.63
C SER A 192 15.10 -1.14 -3.62
N GLU A 193 14.87 -1.67 -2.42
CA GLU A 193 13.59 -2.20 -1.91
C GLU A 193 13.87 -2.70 -0.48
N LYS A 194 13.00 -2.43 0.52
CA LYS A 194 13.26 -2.57 1.98
C LYS A 194 14.23 -1.47 2.48
N HIS A 195 13.83 -0.50 3.32
CA HIS A 195 13.60 -0.65 4.75
C HIS A 195 13.10 0.68 5.36
N THR A 196 11.87 0.71 5.89
CA THR A 196 11.53 1.54 7.04
C THR A 196 12.20 0.88 8.24
N VAL A 197 13.32 1.43 8.71
CA VAL A 197 13.88 1.10 10.03
C VAL A 197 13.84 2.37 10.85
N LEU A 198 13.24 2.24 12.03
CA LEU A 198 13.16 3.25 13.07
C LEU A 198 14.52 3.94 13.25
N ALA A 199 14.61 5.20 12.85
CA ALA A 199 15.62 6.09 13.36
C ALA A 199 15.18 6.53 14.76
N THR A 200 15.66 5.85 15.80
CA THR A 200 15.74 6.44 17.14
C THR A 200 16.87 7.48 17.13
N CYS A 201 16.61 8.62 16.51
CA CYS A 201 17.29 9.86 16.87
C CYS A 201 16.27 10.68 17.67
N PRO A 202 16.53 11.01 18.94
CA PRO A 202 15.58 11.74 19.75
C PRO A 202 15.50 13.17 19.20
N SER A 203 14.50 13.44 18.38
CA SER A 203 14.09 14.81 18.09
C SER A 203 13.01 15.16 19.11
N THR A 204 13.37 16.03 20.04
CA THR A 204 12.44 16.71 20.94
C THR A 204 11.54 17.63 20.13
N ASP A 205 10.53 17.07 19.46
CA ASP A 205 9.44 17.87 18.91
C ASP A 205 8.11 17.24 19.30
N THR A 206 7.51 17.81 20.35
CA THR A 206 6.23 17.40 20.92
C THR A 206 5.02 18.00 20.18
N SER A 207 5.19 18.51 18.95
CA SER A 207 4.06 18.97 18.16
C SER A 207 3.28 17.78 17.57
N LYS A 208 2.27 17.33 18.32
CA LYS A 208 1.19 16.50 17.79
C LYS A 208 0.55 17.22 16.60
N THR A 209 0.78 16.74 15.39
CA THR A 209 -0.11 17.03 14.27
C THR A 209 -0.40 15.74 13.52
N HIS A 210 -1.68 15.40 13.54
CA HIS A 210 -2.26 14.20 12.96
C HIS A 210 -2.01 14.13 11.45
N SER A 211 -1.73 12.91 10.96
CA SER A 211 -2.00 12.43 9.61
C SER A 211 -1.66 13.40 8.47
N SER A 212 -0.40 13.45 8.08
CA SER A 212 -0.05 13.67 6.67
C SER A 212 0.88 12.55 6.26
N SER A 213 0.71 12.02 5.04
CA SER A 213 1.69 11.16 4.37
C SER A 213 3.08 11.67 4.71
N GLU A 214 3.91 10.87 5.37
CA GLU A 214 5.29 11.25 5.64
C GLU A 214 5.89 11.70 4.30
N LEU A 215 6.16 13.00 4.22
CA LEU A 215 6.79 13.60 3.07
C LEU A 215 8.18 12.98 3.01
N GLN A 216 8.32 11.89 2.24
CA GLN A 216 9.64 11.34 1.93
C GLN A 216 10.46 12.50 1.41
N THR A 217 11.44 12.92 2.21
CA THR A 217 12.26 14.08 1.90
C THR A 217 13.23 13.63 0.82
N SER A 218 12.77 13.62 -0.43
CA SER A 218 13.62 13.36 -1.58
C SER A 218 14.54 14.56 -1.76
N CYS A 219 15.85 14.33 -1.65
CA CYS A 219 16.86 15.34 -1.99
C CYS A 219 17.04 15.51 -3.52
N VAL A 220 16.17 14.87 -4.32
CA VAL A 220 16.12 15.09 -5.77
C VAL A 220 15.37 16.40 -6.02
N GLU A 221 16.03 17.37 -6.65
CA GLU A 221 15.40 18.64 -7.03
C GLU A 221 14.22 18.39 -7.98
N CYS A 222 13.01 18.68 -7.52
CA CYS A 222 11.83 18.68 -8.37
C CYS A 222 11.67 20.03 -9.10
N PRO A 223 11.24 20.03 -10.37
CA PRO A 223 10.99 21.27 -11.09
C PRO A 223 9.81 22.04 -10.45
N SER A 224 9.97 23.35 -10.27
CA SER A 224 8.90 24.25 -9.83
C SER A 224 8.09 24.72 -11.04
N GLU A 225 6.78 24.50 -11.05
CA GLU A 225 5.88 25.03 -12.08
C GLU A 225 5.38 26.46 -11.75
N ILE A 226 5.66 26.96 -10.54
CA ILE A 226 5.17 28.27 -10.07
C ILE A 226 5.74 29.42 -10.89
N ILE A 227 7.04 29.39 -11.22
CA ILE A 227 7.68 30.45 -12.01
C ILE A 227 7.04 30.53 -13.40
N THR A 228 6.79 29.37 -14.03
CA THR A 228 6.15 29.28 -15.35
C THR A 228 4.72 29.83 -15.30
N ILE A 229 3.94 29.46 -14.28
CA ILE A 229 2.58 29.96 -14.08
C ILE A 229 2.57 31.47 -13.81
N SER A 230 3.45 31.95 -12.93
CA SER A 230 3.55 33.37 -12.57
C SER A 230 3.96 34.24 -13.76
N LEU A 231 4.95 33.81 -14.55
CA LEU A 231 5.34 34.51 -15.78
C LEU A 231 4.19 34.55 -16.79
N SER A 232 3.49 33.44 -16.99
CA SER A 232 2.32 33.38 -17.89
C SER A 232 1.22 34.35 -17.47
N VAL A 233 0.89 34.38 -16.17
CA VAL A 233 -0.12 35.31 -15.62
C VAL A 233 0.32 36.76 -15.78
N CYS A 234 1.58 37.09 -15.44
CA CYS A 234 2.10 38.44 -15.61
C CYS A 234 2.09 38.90 -17.07
N VAL A 235 2.57 38.06 -17.99
CA VAL A 235 2.58 38.39 -19.43
C VAL A 235 1.16 38.63 -19.93
N THR A 236 0.21 37.79 -19.54
CA THR A 236 -1.20 37.95 -19.93
C THR A 236 -1.78 39.26 -19.37
N PHE A 237 -1.51 39.56 -18.10
CA PHE A 237 -1.96 40.79 -17.45
C PHE A 237 -1.37 42.06 -18.08
N PHE A 238 -0.07 42.11 -18.35
CA PHE A 238 0.56 43.28 -18.97
C PHE A 238 0.19 43.44 -20.44
N ALA A 239 0.05 42.34 -21.20
CA ALA A 239 -0.40 42.39 -22.58
C ALA A 239 -1.83 42.94 -22.68
N THR A 240 -2.73 42.47 -21.81
CA THR A 240 -4.11 42.98 -21.74
C THR A 240 -4.16 44.44 -21.32
N LEU A 241 -3.39 44.85 -20.32
CA LEU A 241 -3.28 46.26 -19.90
C LEU A 241 -2.77 47.15 -21.04
N PHE A 242 -1.75 46.70 -21.76
CA PHE A 242 -1.16 47.41 -22.90
C PHE A 242 -2.17 47.62 -24.02
N ILE A 243 -2.92 46.56 -24.39
CA ILE A 243 -3.99 46.63 -25.39
C ILE A 243 -5.07 47.62 -24.95
N LEU A 244 -5.51 47.56 -23.69
CA LEU A 244 -6.51 48.49 -23.13
C LEU A 244 -6.04 49.94 -23.18
N LEU A 245 -4.78 50.23 -22.85
CA LEU A 245 -4.21 51.57 -22.93
C LEU A 245 -4.14 52.08 -24.38
N PHE A 246 -3.79 51.22 -25.33
CA PHE A 246 -3.82 51.56 -26.75
C PHE A 246 -5.23 51.89 -27.23
N LEU A 247 -6.21 51.06 -26.89
CA LEU A 247 -7.62 51.29 -27.24
C LEU A 247 -8.15 52.58 -26.61
N TYR A 248 -7.85 52.84 -25.34
CA TYR A 248 -8.24 54.06 -24.64
C TYR A 248 -7.67 55.32 -25.34
N LYS A 249 -6.39 55.29 -25.70
CA LYS A 249 -5.74 56.40 -26.41
C LYS A 249 -6.37 56.64 -27.79
N VAL A 250 -6.62 55.57 -28.56
CA VAL A 250 -7.26 55.69 -29.88
C VAL A 250 -8.65 56.30 -29.75
N ILE A 251 -9.47 55.87 -28.78
CA ILE A 251 -10.82 56.40 -28.55
C ILE A 251 -10.80 57.89 -28.16
N GLN A 252 -9.81 58.35 -27.39
CA GLN A 252 -9.67 59.77 -27.04
C GLN A 252 -9.16 60.68 -28.16
N THR A 253 -8.64 60.11 -29.26
CA THR A 253 -8.10 60.88 -30.39
C THR A 253 -9.13 61.07 -31.52
N PHE A 254 -10.34 60.55 -31.35
CA PHE A 254 -11.52 60.79 -32.21
C PHE A 254 -12.54 61.66 -31.46
#